data_AF-A0A1X4NH92-F1
#
_entry.id   AF-A0A1X4NH92-F1
#
_cell.length_a   1.000
_cell.length_b   1.000
_cell.length_c   1.000
_cell.angle_alpha   90.00
_cell.angle_beta   90.00
_cell.angle_gamma   90.00
#
_symmetry.space_group_name_H-M   'P 1'
#
loop_
_entity.id
_entity.type
_entity.pdbx_description
1 polymer ?
#
loop_
_entity_poly.entity_id
_entity_poly.type
_entity_poly.pdbx_seq_one_letter_code
_entity_poly.pdbx_strand_id
1 'polypeptide(L)' 'MTGATRAFAKSDHKRVARCVGYALTLGNEAAWHGLTTVLISRLSDQERAALAFAALMSLSDEHASAVAEVAA' A
#
# COMPACT_ATOMS: atom_id res chain seq x y z
N MET A 1 -9.94 14.32 2.41
CA MET A 1 -9.70 14.04 0.97
C MET A 1 -10.87 14.59 0.16
N THR A 2 -10.65 15.66 -0.58
CA THR A 2 -11.70 16.40 -1.32
C THR A 2 -12.25 15.57 -2.49
N GLY A 3 -13.53 15.76 -2.84
CA GLY A 3 -14.25 14.98 -3.87
C GLY A 3 -13.60 14.94 -5.26
N ALA A 4 -12.65 15.84 -5.56
CA ALA A 4 -11.93 15.91 -6.83
C ALA A 4 -11.04 14.68 -7.09
N THR A 5 -10.35 14.12 -6.09
CA THR A 5 -9.47 12.95 -6.31
C THR A 5 -10.26 11.71 -6.73
N ARG A 6 -11.52 11.57 -6.28
CA ARG A 6 -12.38 10.43 -6.61
C ARG A 6 -12.86 10.46 -8.07
N ALA A 7 -12.97 11.63 -8.69
CA ALA A 7 -13.34 11.75 -10.10
C ALA A 7 -12.19 11.38 -11.03
N PHE A 8 -10.96 11.83 -10.73
CA PHE A 8 -9.81 11.72 -11.64
C PHE A 8 -8.89 10.51 -11.39
N ALA A 9 -8.99 9.83 -10.24
CA ALA A 9 -8.17 8.65 -9.99
C ALA A 9 -8.45 7.52 -10.98
N LYS A 10 -7.39 6.84 -11.43
CA LYS A 10 -7.51 5.66 -12.30
C LYS A 10 -8.29 4.55 -11.59
N SER A 11 -8.97 3.70 -12.35
CA SER A 11 -9.78 2.59 -11.82
C SER A 11 -8.96 1.66 -10.93
N ASP A 12 -7.70 1.39 -11.30
CA ASP A 12 -6.77 0.55 -10.55
C ASP A 12 -6.36 1.20 -9.21
N HIS A 13 -6.09 2.51 -9.18
CA HIS A 13 -5.83 3.23 -7.93
C HIS A 13 -7.01 3.16 -6.96
N LYS A 14 -8.24 3.30 -7.47
CA LYS A 14 -9.45 3.17 -6.64
C LYS A 14 -9.62 1.77 -6.07
N ARG A 15 -9.21 0.72 -6.81
CA ARG A 15 -9.25 -0.67 -6.34
C ARG A 15 -8.22 -0.88 -5.23
N VAL A 16 -6.99 -0.44 -5.45
CA VAL A 16 -5.92 -0.51 -4.44
C VAL A 16 -6.34 0.19 -3.14
N ALA A 17 -6.86 1.41 -3.21
CA ALA A 17 -7.30 2.15 -2.03
C ALA A 17 -8.39 1.40 -1.22
N ARG A 18 -9.30 0.69 -1.90
CA ARG A 18 -10.29 -0.16 -1.22
C ARG A 18 -9.65 -1.38 -0.56
N CYS A 19 -8.76 -2.07 -1.26
CA CYS A 19 -8.07 -3.24 -0.73
C CYS A 19 -7.20 -2.90 0.48
N VAL A 20 -6.56 -1.73 0.50
CA VAL A 20 -5.86 -1.22 1.69
C VAL A 20 -6.84 -1.08 2.86
N GLY A 21 -8.01 -0.48 2.64
CA GLY A 21 -9.06 -0.40 3.66
C GLY A 21 -9.51 -1.76 4.19
N TYR A 22 -9.64 -2.78 3.32
CA TYR A 22 -9.97 -4.14 3.75
C TYR A 22 -8.85 -4.80 4.55
N ALA A 23 -7.59 -4.66 4.13
CA ALA A 23 -6.45 -5.18 4.87
C ALA A 23 -6.35 -4.59 6.28
N LEU A 24 -6.53 -3.27 6.39
CA LEU A 24 -6.60 -2.57 7.67
C LEU A 24 -7.78 -3.03 8.54
N THR A 25 -8.95 -3.26 7.93
CA THR A 25 -10.17 -3.68 8.66
C THR A 25 -10.04 -5.11 9.19
N LEU A 26 -9.44 -6.01 8.40
CA LEU A 26 -9.28 -7.42 8.77
C LEU A 26 -8.10 -7.65 9.72
N GLY A 27 -7.05 -6.82 9.64
CA GLY A 27 -5.95 -6.77 10.59
C GLY A 27 -5.11 -8.05 10.72
N ASN A 28 -5.22 -8.98 9.77
CA ASN A 28 -4.53 -10.27 9.79
C ASN A 28 -3.57 -10.43 8.61
N GLU A 29 -2.61 -11.35 8.77
CA GLU A 29 -1.55 -11.61 7.81
C GLU A 29 -2.09 -11.95 6.41
N ALA A 30 -3.11 -12.81 6.32
CA ALA A 30 -3.68 -13.24 5.05
C ALA A 30 -4.24 -12.05 4.24
N ALA A 31 -4.84 -11.06 4.91
CA ALA A 31 -5.35 -9.86 4.26
C ALA A 31 -4.21 -8.98 3.70
N TRP A 32 -3.11 -8.84 4.44
CA TRP A 32 -1.92 -8.13 3.98
C TRP A 32 -1.21 -8.86 2.83
N HIS A 33 -1.16 -10.20 2.87
CA HIS A 33 -0.62 -11.00 1.76
C HIS A 33 -1.47 -10.83 0.48
N GLY A 34 -2.80 -10.87 0.61
CA GLY A 34 -3.70 -10.60 -0.52
C GLY A 34 -3.54 -9.19 -1.09
N LEU A 35 -3.27 -8.19 -0.24
CA LEU A 35 -2.97 -6.84 -0.69
C LEU A 35 -1.71 -6.81 -1.57
N THR A 36 -0.65 -7.56 -1.24
CA THR A 36 0.56 -7.65 -2.06
C THR A 36 0.26 -8.09 -3.50
N THR A 37 -0.58 -9.10 -3.70
CA THR A 37 -1.00 -9.55 -5.04
C THR A 37 -1.77 -8.45 -5.79
N VAL A 38 -2.64 -7.71 -5.10
CA VAL A 38 -3.38 -6.60 -5.70
C VAL A 38 -2.43 -5.47 -6.10
N LEU A 39 -1.46 -5.11 -5.26
CA LEU A 39 -0.47 -4.08 -5.57
C LEU A 39 0.33 -4.45 -6.82
N ILE A 40 0.86 -5.67 -6.89
CA ILE A 40 1.65 -6.16 -8.05
C ILE A 40 0.83 -6.12 -9.34
N SER A 41 -0.44 -6.54 -9.30
CA SER A 41 -1.29 -6.63 -10.50
C SER A 41 -1.85 -5.29 -10.98
N ARG A 42 -1.79 -4.23 -10.17
CA ARG A 42 -2.54 -2.98 -10.41
C ARG A 42 -1.69 -1.72 -10.42
N LEU A 43 -0.51 -1.76 -9.81
CA LEU A 43 0.42 -0.63 -9.75
C LEU A 43 1.67 -0.95 -10.54
N SER A 44 2.23 0.07 -11.19
CA SER A 44 3.57 0.02 -11.74
C SER A 44 4.63 -0.13 -10.66
N ASP A 45 5.82 -0.59 -11.03
CA ASP A 45 6.95 -0.74 -10.11
C ASP A 45 7.30 0.58 -9.40
N GLN A 46 7.26 1.69 -10.15
CA GLN A 46 7.49 3.03 -9.61
C GLN A 46 6.44 3.41 -8.56
N GLU A 47 5.16 3.13 -8.81
CA GLU A 47 4.08 3.42 -7.84
C GLU A 47 4.20 2.56 -6.58
N ARG A 48 4.59 1.29 -6.71
CA ARG A 48 4.83 0.41 -5.54
C ARG A 48 6.03 0.87 -4.73
N ALA A 49 7.13 1.24 -5.38
CA ALA A 49 8.32 1.75 -4.72
C ALA A 49 8.02 3.06 -3.96
N ALA A 50 7.28 3.99 -4.58
CA ALA A 50 6.87 5.23 -3.92
C ALA A 50 5.96 4.98 -2.70
N LEU A 51 5.02 4.03 -2.81
CA LEU A 51 4.16 3.65 -1.69
C LEU A 51 4.96 3.02 -0.55
N ALA A 52 5.88 2.10 -0.85
CA ALA A 52 6.74 1.46 0.13
C ALA A 52 7.61 2.50 0.86
N PHE A 53 8.21 3.42 0.11
CA PHE A 53 9.00 4.52 0.69
C PHE A 53 8.14 5.40 1.62
N ALA A 54 6.94 5.81 1.19
CA ALA A 54 6.05 6.60 2.03
C ALA A 54 5.62 5.85 3.31
N ALA A 55 5.39 4.53 3.23
CA ALA A 55 5.09 3.71 4.38
C ALA A 55 6.28 3.61 5.35
N LEU A 56 7.49 3.37 4.84
CA LEU A 56 8.72 3.34 5.66
C LEU A 56 8.97 4.67 6.36
N MET A 57 8.80 5.79 5.66
CA MET A 57 8.94 7.14 6.22
C MET A 57 7.93 7.47 7.34
N SER A 58 6.87 6.68 7.49
CA SER A 58 5.88 6.85 8.55
C SER A 58 6.19 6.06 9.84
N LEU A 59 7.22 5.21 9.82
CA LEU A 59 7.65 4.40 10.94
C LEU A 59 8.70 5.12 11.79
N SER A 60 8.93 4.63 13.01
CA SER A 60 10.16 4.96 13.76
C SER A 60 11.38 4.37 13.05
N ASP A 61 12.56 4.97 13.26
CA ASP A 61 13.81 4.50 12.66
C ASP A 61 14.04 3.00 12.90
N GLU A 62 13.80 2.52 14.12
CA GLU A 62 13.91 1.10 14.49
C GLU A 62 13.01 0.19 13.64
N HIS A 63 11.72 0.54 13.51
CA HIS A 63 10.79 -0.27 12.72
C HIS A 63 11.05 -0.14 11.21
N ALA A 64 11.45 1.04 10.74
CA ALA A 64 11.81 1.25 9.34
C ALA A 64 13.01 0.37 8.94
N SER A 65 14.06 0.34 9.77
CA SER A 65 15.23 -0.52 9.56
C SER A 65 14.86 -2.00 9.60
N ALA A 66 14.13 -2.44 10.62
CA ALA A 66 13.73 -3.85 10.74
C ALA A 66 12.89 -4.31 9.53
N VAL A 67 11.96 -3.48 9.05
CA VAL A 67 11.14 -3.80 7.87
C VAL A 67 12.00 -3.80 6.60
N ALA A 68 12.90 -2.84 6.42
CA ALA A 68 13.75 -2.77 5.25
C ALA A 68 14.69 -3.98 5.14
N GLU A 69 15.18 -4.50 6.26
CA GLU A 69 16.05 -5.69 6.30
C GLU A 69 15.31 -6.96 5.88
N VAL A 70 14.06 -7.15 6.30
CA VAL A 70 13.29 -8.38 6.00
C VAL A 70 12.59 -8.33 4.64
N ALA A 71 12.36 -7.14 4.08
CA ALA A 71 11.66 -6.94 2.81
C ALA A 71 12.60 -6.84 1.59
N ALA A 72 13.92 -6.81 1.80
CA ALA A 72 14.96 -6.80 0.77
C ALA A 72 15.25 -8.20 0.21
#